data_AF-A0A382R2T0-F1
#
_entry.id   AF-A0A382R2T0-F1
#
_cell.length_a   1.000
_cell.length_b   1.000
_cell.length_c   1.000
_cell.angle_alpha   90.00
_cell.angle_beta   90.00
_cell.angle_gamma   90.00
#
_symmetry.space_group_name_H-M   'P 1'
#
loop_
_entity.id
_entity.type
_entity.pdbx_description
1 polymer ?
#
loop_
_entity_poly.entity_id
_entity_poly.type
_entity_poly.pdbx_seq_one_letter_code
_entity_poly.pdbx_strand_id
1 'polypeptide(L)' 'MEKVSGLVEGEPFLKIESLNAGYGKMEILHDFNLQVGKGQSL' A
#
# COMPACT_ATOMS: atom_id res chain seq x y z
N MET A 1 14.23 -7.46 -2.92
CA MET A 1 13.15 -6.72 -2.23
C MET A 1 12.63 -5.67 -3.18
N GLU A 2 11.39 -5.83 -3.63
CA GLU A 2 10.72 -4.93 -4.55
C GLU A 2 10.44 -3.60 -3.82
N LYS A 3 10.96 -2.50 -4.36
CA LYS A 3 10.86 -1.18 -3.73
C LYS A 3 9.61 -0.48 -4.24
N VAL A 4 8.61 -0.29 -3.37
CA VAL A 4 7.40 0.50 -3.65
C VAL A 4 7.73 2.01 -3.80
N SER A 5 8.90 2.44 -3.33
CA SER A 5 9.39 3.82 -3.46
C SER A 5 9.61 4.17 -4.93
N GLY A 6 8.84 5.13 -5.44
CA GLY A 6 8.97 5.65 -6.82
C GLY A 6 7.74 5.40 -7.71
N LEU A 7 6.67 4.78 -7.21
CA LEU A 7 5.40 4.64 -7.92
C LEU A 7 4.57 5.93 -7.96
N VAL A 8 5.01 6.95 -7.24
CA VAL A 8 4.35 8.26 -7.14
C VAL A 8 5.38 9.35 -7.40
N GLU A 9 5.02 10.37 -8.18
CA GLU A 9 5.84 11.58 -8.31
C GLU A 9 5.68 12.44 -7.06
N GLY A 10 6.79 12.72 -6.37
CA GLY A 10 6.79 13.49 -5.13
C GLY A 10 6.39 12.67 -3.90
N GLU A 11 5.80 13.34 -2.91
CA GLU A 11 5.35 12.68 -1.67
C GLU A 11 4.02 11.94 -1.88
N PRO A 12 3.89 10.69 -1.40
CA PRO A 12 2.63 9.96 -1.46
C PRO A 12 1.53 10.71 -0.70
N PHE A 13 0.34 10.77 -1.29
CA PHE A 13 -0.84 11.31 -0.62
C PHE A 13 -1.43 10.29 0.37
N LEU A 14 -1.37 9.00 0.03
CA LEU A 14 -1.71 7.87 0.90
C LEU A 14 -0.54 6.89 0.95
N LYS A 15 -0.18 6.47 2.17
CA LYS A 15 0.85 5.47 2.43
C LYS A 15 0.28 4.39 3.35
N ILE A 16 0.36 3.13 2.92
CA ILE A 16 0.04 1.94 3.72
C ILE A 16 1.31 1.11 3.83
N GLU A 17 1.68 0.75 5.06
CA GLU A 17 2.87 -0.06 5.34
C GLU A 17 2.48 -1.30 6.15
N SER A 18 2.98 -2.46 5.72
CA SER A 18 2.81 -3.76 6.39
C SER A 18 1.36 -4.05 6.81
N LEU A 19 0.40 -3.77 5.91
CA LEU A 19 -1.00 -4.05 6.17
C LEU A 19 -1.25 -5.56 6.19
N ASN A 20 -1.65 -6.04 7.36
CA ASN A 20 -2.16 -7.37 7.59
C ASN A 20 -3.66 -7.25 7.88
N ALA A 21 -4.51 -7.81 7.02
CA ALA A 21 -5.96 -7.63 7.11
C ALA A 21 -6.73 -8.80 6.53
N GLY A 22 -7.94 -9.01 7.04
CA GLY A 22 -8.87 -10.02 6.53
C GLY A 22 -10.19 -9.95 7.28
N TYR A 23 -10.96 -11.04 7.25
CA TYR A 23 -12.27 -11.11 7.91
C TYR A 23 -12.35 -12.30 8.86
N GLY A 24 -12.96 -12.07 10.02
CA GLY A 24 -13.11 -13.08 11.07
C GLY A 24 -11.75 -13.59 11.56
N LYS A 25 -11.53 -14.90 11.41
CA LYS A 25 -10.27 -15.56 11.78
C LYS A 25 -9.29 -15.70 10.60
N MET A 26 -9.65 -15.23 9.41
CA MET A 26 -8.82 -15.33 8.22
C MET A 26 -8.13 -14.01 7.95
N GLU A 27 -6.81 -14.10 7.73
CA GLU A 27 -6.00 -13.00 7.20
C GLU A 27 -5.80 -13.24 5.70
N ILE A 28 -5.97 -12.20 4.89
CA ILE A 28 -5.99 -12.26 3.42
C ILE A 28 -4.89 -11.38 2.83
N LEU A 29 -4.77 -10.16 3.34
CA LEU A 29 -3.64 -9.29 3.07
C LEU A 29 -2.56 -9.61 4.09
N HIS A 30 -1.35 -9.87 3.59
CA HIS A 30 -0.16 -10.16 4.40
C HIS A 30 0.94 -9.17 3.98
N ASP A 31 1.45 -8.41 4.94
CA ASP A 31 2.52 -7.42 4.76
C ASP A 31 2.38 -6.55 3.48
N PHE A 32 1.16 -6.08 3.22
CA PHE A 32 0.85 -5.30 2.04
C PHE A 32 1.34 -3.85 2.17
N ASN A 33 2.05 -3.36 1.15
CA ASN A 33 2.57 -2.00 1.09
C ASN A 33 1.99 -1.27 -0.13
N LEU A 34 1.50 -0.04 0.06
CA LEU A 34 0.90 0.76 -1.00
C LEU A 34 1.26 2.25 -0.86
N GLN A 35 1.52 2.90 -1.99
CA GLN A 35 1.69 4.34 -2.09
C GLN A 35 0.82 4.88 -3.23
N VAL A 36 0.07 5.96 -2.98
CA VAL A 36 -0.83 6.57 -3.98
C VAL A 36 -0.64 8.08 -4.01
N GLY A 37 -0.43 8.64 -5.19
CA GLY A 37 -0.37 10.08 -5.43
C GLY A 37 -1.76 10.72 -5.49
N LYS A 38 -1.84 12.05 -5.36
CA LYS A 38 -3.11 12.76 -5.43
C LYS A 38 -3.72 12.66 -6.84
N GLY A 39 -4.94 12.15 -6.96
CA GLY A 39 -5.65 12.00 -8.24
C GLY A 39 -5.22 10.78 -9.07
N GLN A 40 -4.36 9.92 -8.52
CA GLN A 40 -3.96 8.66 -9.16
C GLN A 40 -5.04 7.59 -8.94
N SER A 41 -5.46 6.93 -10.01
CA SER A 41 -6.25 5.70 -9.95
C SER A 41 -5.33 4.49 -9.99
N LEU A 42 -5.62 3.48 -9.16
CA LEU A 42 -4.99 2.17 -9.18
C LEU A 42 -5.85 1.19 -9.98
#